data_AF-A0A2D6UIM1-F1
#
_entry.id   AF-A0A2D6UIM1-F1
#
_cell.length_a   1.000
_cell.length_b   1.000
_cell.length_c   1.000
_cell.angle_alpha   90.00
_cell.angle_beta   90.00
_cell.angle_gamma   90.00
#
_symmetry.space_group_name_H-M   'P 1'
#
loop_
_entity.id
_entity.type
_entity.pdbx_description
1 polymer ?
#
loop_
_entity_poly.entity_id
_entity_poly.type
_entity_poly.pdbx_seq_one_letter_code
_entity_poly.pdbx_strand_id
1 'polypeptide(L)'
;MPLQLSQIDLSQAYQGSIANREVQKSFAKISSGKKLVNATDDTAAYAQSLRMESQQKRDSNNLHNLQNLISYSQAQESALKKAADVVDRMGVLSTQSLDITKNDQDREMYNKEFQELAKILDEIESMEFNGLDLFSDGPFSEGKKTFISVLQSQWLSAAEQVVKERLGLEGNNTDTFKIVVNDEGDKAYNIQIMWNYTSPDFPDKNTDITQMSFEMYNYGDDPESPPNDPPWYMSDRLNAIMMTYAVMANNFYFNAMANGEVQKGGSDSGGAEWFKSGLAEFVHGGDFLLGGAVTQAQIDGIGNGDTSPSRESSYLAMRYLHEELKTQGSGASEGVKDMVQWMSNQVKTGKTAEDSSIGAALRHFIPSKYSNASTANDEFIADFKANGLGVLSSKINLFNNDTGAISGQDADGDIGGTTITDQDAVPDYPATDPSTSPLSKFGVKWEKEGSSLSSNSSEGNALSFNAVNTVTVADKSRNNLKSIDSAKLTLEMIESWTDRLADELSQVGANLQRLQMESRNQESKLTVQQFALSRIADVDLAEESTNFSANKIRAEASMTMLAQAQKLNVGVPDLIGNIKIGKK
;
A
#
# COMPACT_ATOMS: atom_id res chain seq x y z
N MET A 1 -56.65 79.11 5.68
CA MET A 1 -55.40 79.26 4.91
C MET A 1 -54.09 78.91 5.65
N PRO A 2 -53.93 78.96 6.99
CA PRO A 2 -52.62 78.63 7.60
C PRO A 2 -52.25 77.13 7.58
N LEU A 3 -53.25 76.23 7.58
CA LEU A 3 -53.04 74.77 7.50
C LEU A 3 -52.43 74.30 6.16
N GLN A 4 -52.82 74.93 5.05
CA GLN A 4 -52.33 74.57 3.70
C GLN A 4 -50.87 74.99 3.48
N LEU A 5 -50.42 76.10 4.09
CA LEU A 5 -49.03 76.56 3.98
C LEU A 5 -48.08 75.69 4.82
N SER A 6 -48.48 75.27 6.03
CA SER A 6 -47.67 74.34 6.84
C SER A 6 -47.54 72.95 6.21
N GLN A 7 -48.54 72.51 5.44
CA GLN A 7 -48.48 71.28 4.66
C GLN A 7 -47.46 71.37 3.52
N ILE A 8 -47.28 72.54 2.92
CA ILE A 8 -46.28 72.76 1.85
C ILE A 8 -44.87 72.71 2.44
N ASP A 9 -44.61 73.36 3.58
CA ASP A 9 -43.31 73.32 4.26
C ASP A 9 -42.96 71.90 4.73
N LEU A 10 -43.93 71.17 5.33
CA LEU A 10 -43.73 69.77 5.70
C LEU A 10 -43.46 68.88 4.47
N SER A 11 -44.20 69.10 3.39
CA SER A 11 -44.01 68.37 2.13
C SER A 11 -42.63 68.63 1.52
N GLN A 12 -42.17 69.88 1.49
CA GLN A 12 -40.84 70.23 0.97
C GLN A 12 -39.71 69.69 1.85
N ALA A 13 -39.84 69.75 3.18
CA ALA A 13 -38.88 69.14 4.10
C ALA A 13 -38.84 67.60 3.94
N TYR A 14 -40.00 66.97 3.77
CA TYR A 14 -40.09 65.53 3.51
C TYR A 14 -39.42 65.15 2.18
N GLN A 15 -39.69 65.89 1.10
CA GLN A 15 -39.04 65.68 -0.21
C GLN A 15 -37.51 65.89 -0.15
N GLY A 16 -37.04 66.91 0.58
CA GLY A 16 -35.61 67.13 0.80
C GLY A 16 -34.94 66.00 1.60
N SER A 17 -35.65 65.44 2.60
CA SER A 17 -35.15 64.30 3.37
C SER A 17 -35.03 63.02 2.54
N ILE A 18 -35.99 62.80 1.61
CA ILE A 18 -35.95 61.68 0.65
C ILE A 18 -34.78 61.87 -0.32
N ALA A 19 -34.64 63.06 -0.90
CA ALA A 19 -33.56 63.35 -1.85
C ALA A 19 -32.17 63.15 -1.23
N ASN A 20 -31.96 63.60 0.01
CA ASN A 20 -30.71 63.35 0.74
C ASN A 20 -30.45 61.87 1.00
N ARG A 21 -31.49 61.08 1.32
CA ARG A 21 -31.36 59.63 1.48
C ARG A 21 -30.96 58.94 0.18
N GLU A 22 -31.52 59.37 -0.95
CA GLU A 22 -31.17 58.84 -2.27
C GLU A 22 -29.75 59.26 -2.70
N VAL A 23 -29.31 60.48 -2.38
CA VAL A 23 -27.91 60.91 -2.56
C VAL A 23 -26.95 60.00 -1.79
N GLN A 24 -27.24 59.70 -0.53
CA GLN A 24 -26.41 58.82 0.30
C GLN A 24 -26.37 57.38 -0.25
N LYS A 25 -27.51 56.86 -0.74
CA LYS A 25 -27.56 55.53 -1.38
C LYS A 25 -26.73 55.50 -2.67
N SER A 26 -26.92 56.46 -3.57
CA SER A 26 -26.15 56.53 -4.82
C SER A 26 -24.66 56.68 -4.55
N PHE A 27 -24.29 57.50 -3.55
CA PHE A 27 -22.89 57.61 -3.11
C PHE A 27 -22.33 56.27 -2.60
N ALA A 28 -23.09 55.52 -1.79
CA ALA A 28 -22.65 54.22 -1.28
C ALA A 28 -22.49 53.17 -2.40
N LYS A 29 -23.35 53.21 -3.44
CA LYS A 29 -23.23 52.36 -4.62
C LYS A 29 -22.01 52.70 -5.46
N ILE A 30 -21.80 53.99 -5.75
CA ILE A 30 -20.62 54.48 -6.49
C ILE A 30 -19.34 54.16 -5.72
N SER A 31 -19.32 54.40 -4.41
CA SER A 31 -18.15 54.16 -3.56
C SER A 31 -17.83 52.68 -3.41
N SER A 32 -18.83 51.79 -3.42
CA SER A 32 -18.61 50.34 -3.31
C SER A 32 -18.39 49.67 -4.67
N GLY A 33 -18.73 50.35 -5.78
CA GLY A 33 -18.81 49.76 -7.11
C GLY A 33 -19.96 48.76 -7.28
N LYS A 34 -20.77 48.55 -6.24
CA LYS A 34 -21.86 47.58 -6.22
C LYS A 34 -23.22 48.27 -6.27
N LYS A 35 -24.11 47.78 -7.13
CA LYS A 35 -25.53 48.17 -7.18
C LYS A 35 -26.30 47.69 -5.95
N LEU A 36 -25.89 46.55 -5.38
CA LEU A 36 -26.52 45.89 -4.24
C LEU A 36 -25.68 46.12 -2.97
N VAL A 37 -25.92 47.22 -2.25
CA VAL A 37 -25.14 47.59 -1.06
C VAL A 37 -25.80 47.09 0.21
N ASN A 38 -27.13 47.16 0.29
CA ASN A 38 -27.92 46.72 1.43
C ASN A 38 -28.87 45.59 1.04
N ALA A 39 -29.17 44.70 2.00
CA ALA A 39 -30.19 43.66 1.82
C ALA A 39 -31.58 44.22 1.47
N THR A 40 -31.84 45.49 1.82
CA THR A 40 -33.10 46.19 1.52
C THR A 40 -33.22 46.68 0.08
N ASP A 41 -32.13 46.69 -0.69
CA ASP A 41 -32.14 47.23 -2.06
C ASP A 41 -32.80 46.25 -3.05
N ASP A 42 -32.43 44.97 -2.96
CA ASP A 42 -33.10 43.83 -3.61
C ASP A 42 -32.75 42.56 -2.84
N THR A 43 -33.67 42.10 -1.97
CA THR A 43 -33.42 40.97 -1.07
C THR A 43 -33.07 39.68 -1.82
N ALA A 44 -33.64 39.45 -3.00
CA ALA A 44 -33.44 38.21 -3.75
C ALA A 44 -32.10 38.24 -4.50
N ALA A 45 -31.81 39.34 -5.21
CA ALA A 45 -30.55 39.51 -5.92
C ALA A 45 -29.35 39.58 -4.96
N TYR A 46 -29.52 40.25 -3.80
CA TYR A 46 -28.50 40.32 -2.77
C TYR A 46 -28.22 38.95 -2.12
N ALA A 47 -29.26 38.15 -1.85
CA ALA A 47 -29.07 36.79 -1.34
C ALA A 47 -28.35 35.89 -2.37
N GLN A 48 -28.63 36.07 -3.67
CA GLN A 48 -27.95 35.34 -4.74
C GLN A 48 -26.48 35.77 -4.89
N SER A 49 -26.18 37.08 -4.86
CA SER A 49 -24.81 37.58 -4.96
C SER A 49 -23.95 37.10 -3.79
N LEU A 50 -24.48 37.11 -2.55
CA LEU A 50 -23.79 36.56 -1.38
C LEU A 50 -23.46 35.07 -1.54
N ARG A 51 -24.40 34.27 -2.07
CA ARG A 51 -24.15 32.84 -2.35
C ARG A 51 -23.06 32.66 -3.40
N MET A 52 -23.07 33.48 -4.45
CA MET A 52 -22.07 33.42 -5.52
C MET A 52 -20.69 33.87 -5.04
N GLU A 53 -20.59 34.94 -4.25
CA GLU A 53 -19.34 35.38 -3.62
C GLU A 53 -18.75 34.28 -2.71
N SER A 54 -19.61 33.65 -1.90
CA SER A 54 -19.22 32.54 -1.04
C SER A 54 -18.72 31.34 -1.84
N GLN A 55 -19.41 31.01 -2.94
CA GLN A 55 -19.01 29.93 -3.84
C GLN A 55 -17.69 30.25 -4.55
N GLN A 56 -17.50 31.46 -5.07
CA GLN A 56 -16.27 31.91 -5.70
C GLN A 56 -15.08 31.80 -4.74
N LYS A 57 -15.26 32.16 -3.46
CA LYS A 57 -14.21 32.02 -2.45
C LYS A 57 -13.83 30.55 -2.22
N ARG A 58 -14.82 29.65 -2.13
CA ARG A 58 -14.56 28.20 -2.05
C ARG A 58 -13.84 27.68 -3.28
N ASP A 59 -14.31 28.07 -4.46
CA ASP A 59 -13.77 27.67 -5.76
C ASP A 59 -12.33 28.19 -5.96
N SER A 60 -12.01 29.39 -5.45
CA SER A 60 -10.66 29.97 -5.47
C SER A 60 -9.70 29.20 -4.56
N ASN A 61 -10.16 28.82 -3.36
CA ASN A 61 -9.36 27.99 -2.47
C ASN A 61 -9.16 26.57 -3.05
N ASN A 62 -10.17 26.02 -3.73
CA ASN A 62 -10.02 24.73 -4.42
C ASN A 62 -8.96 24.79 -5.52
N LEU A 63 -8.90 25.88 -6.28
CA LEU A 63 -7.84 26.10 -7.27
C LEU A 63 -6.45 26.12 -6.63
N HIS A 64 -6.28 26.76 -5.47
CA HIS A 64 -5.00 26.73 -4.74
C HIS A 64 -4.66 25.32 -4.26
N ASN A 65 -5.64 24.54 -3.81
CA ASN A 65 -5.40 23.13 -3.45
C ASN A 65 -4.96 22.31 -4.67
N LEU A 66 -5.58 22.50 -5.83
CA LEU A 66 -5.16 21.86 -7.08
C LEU A 66 -3.72 22.24 -7.47
N GLN A 67 -3.34 23.52 -7.32
CA GLN A 67 -1.98 23.99 -7.60
C GLN A 67 -0.94 23.37 -6.64
N ASN A 68 -1.30 23.19 -5.37
CA ASN A 68 -0.44 22.50 -4.41
C ASN A 68 -0.26 21.01 -4.78
N LEU A 69 -1.35 20.33 -5.18
CA LEU A 69 -1.27 18.95 -5.64
C LEU A 69 -0.46 18.80 -6.93
N ILE A 70 -0.57 19.75 -7.87
CA ILE A 70 0.29 19.78 -9.06
C ILE A 70 1.76 19.90 -8.64
N SER A 71 2.08 20.80 -7.70
CA SER A 71 3.46 20.98 -7.22
C SER A 71 4.00 19.73 -6.53
N TYR A 72 3.16 19.06 -5.72
CA TYR A 72 3.48 17.79 -5.09
C TYR A 72 3.74 16.69 -6.14
N SER A 73 2.84 16.52 -7.12
CA SER A 73 3.04 15.51 -8.17
C SER A 73 4.21 15.82 -9.11
N GLN A 74 4.57 17.10 -9.31
CA GLN A 74 5.80 17.48 -10.02
C GLN A 74 7.06 17.12 -9.22
N ALA A 75 7.01 17.21 -7.89
CA ALA A 75 8.09 16.75 -7.03
C ALA A 75 8.25 15.21 -7.13
N GLN A 76 7.15 14.46 -7.11
CA GLN A 76 7.15 13.01 -7.37
C GLN A 76 7.77 12.68 -8.74
N GLU A 77 7.30 13.32 -9.82
CA GLU A 77 7.84 13.13 -11.18
C GLU A 77 9.34 13.40 -11.25
N SER A 78 9.80 14.48 -10.63
CA SER A 78 11.21 14.86 -10.62
C SER A 78 12.08 13.88 -9.83
N ALA A 79 11.56 13.35 -8.71
CA ALA A 79 12.24 12.34 -7.92
C ALA A 79 12.32 10.99 -8.67
N LEU A 80 11.24 10.56 -9.34
CA LEU A 80 11.22 9.35 -10.17
C LEU A 80 12.20 9.43 -11.34
N LYS A 81 12.32 10.59 -12.02
CA LYS A 81 13.32 10.79 -13.07
C LYS A 81 14.75 10.62 -12.54
N LYS A 82 15.04 11.14 -11.35
CA LYS A 82 16.34 10.92 -10.70
C LYS A 82 16.57 9.44 -10.34
N ALA A 83 15.54 8.75 -9.87
CA ALA A 83 15.63 7.30 -9.63
C ALA A 83 15.95 6.55 -10.92
N ALA A 84 15.32 6.91 -12.03
CA ALA A 84 15.62 6.34 -13.35
C ALA A 84 17.07 6.60 -13.77
N ASP A 85 17.59 7.83 -13.63
CA ASP A 85 18.99 8.15 -13.92
C ASP A 85 19.97 7.30 -13.08
N VAL A 86 19.63 7.04 -11.81
CA VAL A 86 20.41 6.20 -10.90
C VAL A 86 20.39 4.75 -11.32
N VAL A 87 19.21 4.20 -11.65
CA VAL A 87 19.03 2.83 -12.15
C VAL A 87 19.77 2.62 -13.48
N ASP A 88 19.73 3.59 -14.39
CA ASP A 88 20.50 3.57 -15.64
C ASP A 88 22.01 3.50 -15.38
N ARG A 89 22.51 4.31 -14.43
CA ARG A 89 23.92 4.26 -14.02
C ARG A 89 24.28 2.89 -13.44
N MET A 90 23.41 2.30 -12.63
CA MET A 90 23.58 0.95 -12.10
C MET A 90 23.65 -0.09 -13.23
N GLY A 91 22.81 0.03 -14.26
CA GLY A 91 22.84 -0.81 -15.47
C GLY A 91 24.17 -0.76 -16.23
N VAL A 92 24.75 0.44 -16.35
CA VAL A 92 26.06 0.63 -16.97
C VAL A 92 27.15 -0.09 -16.16
N LEU A 93 27.14 0.04 -14.82
CA LEU A 93 28.12 -0.64 -13.96
C LEU A 93 27.96 -2.16 -14.03
N SER A 94 26.73 -2.67 -14.03
CA SER A 94 26.44 -4.09 -14.18
C SER A 94 27.01 -4.63 -15.50
N THR A 95 26.74 -3.93 -16.60
CA THR A 95 27.28 -4.29 -17.94
C THR A 95 28.81 -4.26 -17.97
N GLN A 96 29.44 -3.29 -17.29
CA GLN A 96 30.90 -3.23 -17.18
C GLN A 96 31.49 -4.39 -16.36
N SER A 97 30.77 -4.88 -15.35
CA SER A 97 31.21 -6.02 -14.53
C SER A 97 31.15 -7.36 -15.29
N LEU A 98 30.26 -7.46 -16.28
CA LEU A 98 30.13 -8.61 -17.19
C LEU A 98 31.30 -8.76 -18.17
N ASP A 99 32.13 -7.72 -18.35
CA ASP A 99 33.30 -7.79 -19.21
C ASP A 99 34.34 -8.77 -18.62
N ILE A 100 34.59 -9.85 -19.36
CA ILE A 100 35.52 -10.93 -18.98
C ILE A 100 36.97 -10.44 -18.84
N THR A 101 37.31 -9.28 -19.41
CA THR A 101 38.66 -8.71 -19.33
C THR A 101 38.92 -7.98 -18.01
N LYS A 102 37.90 -7.71 -17.20
CA LYS A 102 38.01 -7.08 -15.89
C LYS A 102 38.50 -8.05 -14.84
N ASN A 103 39.33 -7.57 -13.92
CA ASN A 103 39.77 -8.35 -12.77
C ASN A 103 38.83 -8.13 -11.56
N ASP A 104 39.01 -8.92 -10.50
CA ASP A 104 38.15 -8.86 -9.32
C ASP A 104 38.26 -7.54 -8.55
N GLN A 105 39.40 -6.85 -8.63
CA GLN A 105 39.56 -5.52 -8.02
C GLN A 105 38.72 -4.47 -8.77
N ASP A 106 38.69 -4.53 -10.10
CA ASP A 106 37.84 -3.65 -10.92
C ASP A 106 36.36 -3.86 -10.59
N ARG A 107 35.93 -5.13 -10.52
CA ARG A 107 34.55 -5.51 -10.16
C ARG A 107 34.16 -5.03 -8.77
N GLU A 108 35.06 -5.15 -7.80
CA GLU A 108 34.82 -4.65 -6.45
C GLU A 108 34.67 -3.12 -6.41
N MET A 109 35.38 -2.37 -7.27
CA MET A 109 35.20 -0.92 -7.37
C MET A 109 33.86 -0.54 -8.00
N TYR A 110 33.44 -1.24 -9.07
CA TYR A 110 32.10 -1.04 -9.65
C TYR A 110 31.01 -1.38 -8.65
N ASN A 111 31.19 -2.48 -7.90
CA ASN A 111 30.26 -2.86 -6.85
C ASN A 111 30.14 -1.78 -5.77
N LYS A 112 31.23 -1.16 -5.33
CA LYS A 112 31.16 -0.06 -4.37
C LYS A 112 30.33 1.11 -4.88
N GLU A 113 30.54 1.53 -6.12
CA GLU A 113 29.73 2.60 -6.73
C GLU A 113 28.25 2.20 -6.81
N PHE A 114 27.97 0.96 -7.26
CA PHE A 114 26.62 0.41 -7.29
C PHE A 114 25.93 0.45 -5.92
N GLN A 115 26.65 0.09 -4.85
CA GLN A 115 26.09 0.09 -3.49
C GLN A 115 25.83 1.51 -2.96
N GLU A 116 26.60 2.52 -3.37
CA GLU A 116 26.28 3.92 -3.06
C GLU A 116 25.06 4.41 -3.85
N LEU A 117 24.93 4.04 -5.13
CA LEU A 117 23.74 4.33 -5.94
C LEU A 117 22.47 3.70 -5.33
N ALA A 118 22.58 2.47 -4.83
CA ALA A 118 21.50 1.81 -4.12
C ALA A 118 21.03 2.60 -2.88
N LYS A 119 21.94 3.25 -2.14
CA LYS A 119 21.57 4.12 -1.02
C LYS A 119 20.86 5.40 -1.49
N ILE A 120 21.26 5.96 -2.64
CA ILE A 120 20.56 7.11 -3.21
C ILE A 120 19.10 6.76 -3.55
N LEU A 121 18.82 5.53 -4.03
CA LEU A 121 17.45 5.08 -4.23
C LEU A 121 16.67 5.02 -2.91
N ASP A 122 17.27 4.50 -1.83
CA ASP A 122 16.66 4.49 -0.48
C ASP A 122 16.39 5.94 0.02
N GLU A 123 17.29 6.89 -0.27
CA GLU A 123 17.09 8.32 0.05
C GLU A 123 15.95 8.94 -0.77
N ILE A 124 15.78 8.57 -2.05
CA ILE A 124 14.69 9.03 -2.91
C ILE A 124 13.34 8.52 -2.38
N GLU A 125 13.25 7.25 -1.99
CA GLU A 125 12.05 6.65 -1.38
C GLU A 125 11.59 7.42 -0.12
N SER A 126 12.55 7.96 0.63
CA SER A 126 12.33 8.68 1.88
C SER A 126 12.09 10.19 1.71
N MET A 127 11.97 10.70 0.47
CA MET A 127 11.75 12.13 0.24
C MET A 127 10.34 12.58 0.62
N GLU A 128 10.25 13.79 1.17
CA GLU A 128 8.99 14.43 1.58
C GLU A 128 8.78 15.77 0.88
N PHE A 129 7.51 16.16 0.73
CA PHE A 129 7.08 17.50 0.32
C PHE A 129 6.08 18.05 1.34
N ASN A 130 6.45 19.14 2.00
CA ASN A 130 5.65 19.75 3.08
C ASN A 130 5.27 18.78 4.21
N GLY A 131 6.16 17.84 4.56
CA GLY A 131 5.93 16.82 5.59
C GLY A 131 5.04 15.65 5.16
N LEU A 132 4.75 15.55 3.86
CA LEU A 132 4.09 14.39 3.26
C LEU A 132 5.12 13.60 2.45
N ASP A 133 5.20 12.30 2.70
CA ASP A 133 6.02 11.39 1.89
C ASP A 133 5.64 11.46 0.42
N LEU A 134 6.64 11.57 -0.46
CA LEU A 134 6.42 11.57 -1.91
C LEU A 134 5.97 10.19 -2.42
N PHE A 135 6.42 9.12 -1.77
CA PHE A 135 6.18 7.74 -2.21
C PHE A 135 5.53 6.94 -1.08
N SER A 136 4.43 6.28 -1.41
CA SER A 136 3.63 5.48 -0.48
C SER A 136 2.75 4.51 -1.25
N ASP A 137 2.15 3.55 -0.55
CA ASP A 137 1.19 2.58 -1.10
C ASP A 137 -0.26 3.09 -0.95
N GLY A 138 -0.45 4.40 -0.74
CA GLY A 138 -1.76 5.04 -0.61
C GLY A 138 -2.36 4.95 0.81
N PRO A 139 -3.57 5.50 1.02
CA PRO A 139 -4.24 5.43 2.31
C PRO A 139 -4.64 3.99 2.63
N PHE A 140 -4.40 3.55 3.86
CA PHE A 140 -4.84 2.23 4.33
C PHE A 140 -6.23 2.32 4.96
N SER A 141 -7.04 1.28 4.75
CA SER A 141 -8.27 1.08 5.53
C SER A 141 -7.93 0.78 6.99
N GLU A 142 -8.87 1.02 7.90
CA GLU A 142 -8.68 0.66 9.32
C GLU A 142 -8.48 -0.86 9.51
N GLY A 143 -9.13 -1.68 8.67
CA GLY A 143 -8.90 -3.13 8.61
C GLY A 143 -7.46 -3.45 8.24
N LYS A 144 -6.93 -2.85 7.16
CA LYS A 144 -5.54 -3.07 6.72
C LYS A 144 -4.52 -2.65 7.77
N LYS A 145 -4.75 -1.53 8.46
CA LYS A 145 -3.91 -1.09 9.59
C LYS A 145 -3.91 -2.10 10.72
N THR A 146 -5.08 -2.57 11.11
CA THR A 146 -5.25 -3.56 12.17
C THR A 146 -4.55 -4.87 11.80
N PHE A 147 -4.76 -5.36 10.57
CA PHE A 147 -4.14 -6.58 10.06
C PHE A 147 -2.60 -6.47 10.01
N ILE A 148 -2.05 -5.36 9.50
CA ILE A 148 -0.59 -5.11 9.53
C ILE A 148 -0.08 -5.11 10.98
N SER A 149 -0.81 -4.48 11.91
CA SER A 149 -0.44 -4.48 13.32
C SER A 149 -0.42 -5.90 13.92
N VAL A 150 -1.35 -6.77 13.54
CA VAL A 150 -1.37 -8.18 13.98
C VAL A 150 -0.16 -8.93 13.42
N LEU A 151 0.15 -8.78 12.14
CA LEU A 151 1.33 -9.39 11.52
C LEU A 151 2.64 -8.93 12.18
N GLN A 152 2.75 -7.64 12.50
CA GLN A 152 3.91 -7.04 13.19
C GLN A 152 4.04 -7.49 14.65
N SER A 153 2.95 -7.87 15.30
CA SER A 153 2.95 -8.22 16.72
C SER A 153 3.53 -9.63 16.97
N GLN A 154 2.71 -10.68 16.90
CA GLN A 154 3.14 -12.05 17.18
C GLN A 154 3.06 -12.96 15.96
N TRP A 155 2.18 -12.71 14.99
CA TRP A 155 1.80 -13.72 14.00
C TRP A 155 2.98 -14.25 13.17
N LEU A 156 3.77 -13.35 12.57
CA LEU A 156 4.96 -13.75 11.80
C LEU A 156 6.03 -14.38 12.70
N SER A 157 6.26 -13.82 13.88
CA SER A 157 7.27 -14.32 14.82
C SER A 157 6.93 -15.71 15.38
N ALA A 158 5.65 -15.97 15.66
CA ALA A 158 5.13 -17.24 16.12
C ALA A 158 5.27 -18.30 15.03
N ALA A 159 4.93 -17.96 13.79
CA ALA A 159 5.14 -18.83 12.64
C ALA A 159 6.62 -19.25 12.48
N GLU A 160 7.57 -18.31 12.61
CA GLU A 160 9.00 -18.64 12.55
C GLU A 160 9.44 -19.49 13.76
N GLN A 161 8.91 -19.19 14.95
CA GLN A 161 9.20 -19.93 16.17
C GLN A 161 8.74 -21.39 16.09
N VAL A 162 7.56 -21.66 15.52
CA VAL A 162 7.11 -23.04 15.25
C VAL A 162 8.13 -23.79 14.40
N VAL A 163 8.57 -23.18 13.29
CA VAL A 163 9.57 -23.77 12.38
C VAL A 163 10.87 -24.04 13.12
N LYS A 164 11.32 -23.12 13.97
CA LYS A 164 12.53 -23.27 14.77
C LYS A 164 12.44 -24.40 15.79
N GLU A 165 11.33 -24.54 16.51
CA GLU A 165 11.18 -25.59 17.52
C GLU A 165 11.06 -26.97 16.88
N ARG A 166 10.27 -27.06 15.80
CA ARG A 166 9.92 -28.31 15.12
C ARG A 166 11.01 -28.79 14.17
N LEU A 167 11.69 -27.89 13.46
CA LEU A 167 12.72 -28.25 12.48
C LEU A 167 14.14 -27.83 12.89
N GLY A 168 14.30 -26.92 13.86
CA GLY A 168 15.60 -26.37 14.20
C GLY A 168 16.19 -25.44 13.11
N LEU A 169 15.33 -24.89 12.26
CA LEU A 169 15.69 -23.95 11.20
C LEU A 169 15.15 -22.56 11.54
N GLU A 170 15.88 -21.51 11.17
CA GLU A 170 15.48 -20.11 11.31
C GLU A 170 16.06 -19.32 10.13
N GLY A 171 15.60 -18.08 9.91
CA GLY A 171 16.23 -17.20 8.93
C GLY A 171 17.72 -16.98 9.22
N ASN A 172 18.48 -16.52 8.22
CA ASN A 172 19.93 -16.35 8.34
C ASN A 172 20.43 -14.91 8.06
N ASN A 173 19.51 -13.94 7.98
CA ASN A 173 19.75 -12.51 7.66
C ASN A 173 20.26 -12.24 6.24
N THR A 174 20.11 -13.17 5.30
CA THR A 174 20.48 -12.89 3.90
C THR A 174 19.35 -12.21 3.15
N ASP A 175 18.10 -12.58 3.43
CA ASP A 175 16.98 -12.15 2.59
C ASP A 175 16.32 -10.91 3.14
N THR A 176 15.90 -10.04 2.22
CA THR A 176 14.99 -8.93 2.50
C THR A 176 13.80 -8.99 1.56
N PHE A 177 12.58 -9.11 2.09
CA PHE A 177 11.35 -9.19 1.31
C PHE A 177 10.31 -8.15 1.71
N LYS A 178 9.46 -7.76 0.75
CA LYS A 178 8.33 -6.86 0.99
C LYS A 178 7.12 -7.65 1.52
N ILE A 179 6.47 -7.18 2.57
CA ILE A 179 5.12 -7.62 2.94
C ILE A 179 4.12 -6.74 2.20
N VAL A 180 3.20 -7.36 1.47
CA VAL A 180 2.10 -6.67 0.78
C VAL A 180 0.79 -7.19 1.34
N VAL A 181 -0.09 -6.29 1.75
CA VAL A 181 -1.43 -6.60 2.26
C VAL A 181 -2.46 -6.03 1.30
N ASN A 182 -3.16 -6.90 0.60
CA ASN A 182 -4.20 -6.54 -0.34
C ASN A 182 -5.56 -6.51 0.36
N ASP A 183 -6.29 -5.41 0.22
CA ASP A 183 -7.64 -5.19 0.73
C ASP A 183 -8.67 -5.22 -0.41
N GLU A 184 -8.45 -6.11 -1.39
CA GLU A 184 -9.40 -6.34 -2.48
C GLU A 184 -10.48 -7.31 -2.01
N GLY A 185 -11.42 -6.79 -1.21
CA GLY A 185 -12.43 -7.49 -0.39
C GLY A 185 -13.38 -8.51 -1.04
N ASP A 186 -13.09 -8.99 -2.26
CA ASP A 186 -13.84 -10.02 -2.99
C ASP A 186 -13.02 -11.30 -3.31
N LYS A 187 -11.72 -11.38 -2.98
CA LYS A 187 -10.84 -12.53 -3.31
C LYS A 187 -10.63 -13.50 -2.16
N ALA A 188 -10.77 -14.83 -2.31
CA ALA A 188 -10.47 -15.81 -1.25
C ALA A 188 -9.17 -15.52 -0.44
N TYR A 189 -9.24 -15.64 0.91
CA TYR A 189 -8.09 -15.42 1.80
C TYR A 189 -6.94 -16.32 1.37
N ASN A 190 -5.82 -15.71 1.01
CA ASN A 190 -4.63 -16.43 0.60
C ASN A 190 -3.38 -15.72 1.11
N ILE A 191 -2.32 -16.51 1.26
CA ILE A 191 -0.97 -16.01 1.52
C ILE A 191 -0.10 -16.61 0.43
N GLN A 192 0.71 -15.77 -0.20
CA GLN A 192 1.58 -16.15 -1.29
C GLN A 192 2.99 -15.63 -1.04
N ILE A 193 3.99 -16.41 -1.42
CA ILE A 193 5.36 -15.94 -1.48
C ILE A 193 5.75 -15.81 -2.94
N MET A 194 6.37 -14.69 -3.27
CA MET A 194 7.13 -14.50 -4.49
C MET A 194 8.61 -14.58 -4.14
N TRP A 195 9.35 -15.32 -4.92
CA TRP A 195 10.80 -15.41 -4.85
C TRP A 195 11.37 -15.22 -6.24
N ASN A 196 12.63 -14.80 -6.32
CA ASN A 196 13.29 -14.70 -7.60
C ASN A 196 13.79 -16.08 -8.05
N TYR A 197 13.56 -16.41 -9.32
CA TYR A 197 14.07 -17.63 -9.90
C TYR A 197 15.56 -17.49 -10.13
N THR A 198 16.37 -18.08 -9.25
CA THR A 198 17.80 -18.19 -9.51
C THR A 198 18.01 -19.08 -10.73
N SER A 199 18.89 -18.66 -11.64
CA SER A 199 19.24 -19.43 -12.84
C SER A 199 19.47 -20.90 -12.50
N PRO A 200 18.77 -21.84 -13.16
CA PRO A 200 18.86 -23.26 -12.85
C PRO A 200 20.29 -23.77 -13.07
N ASP A 201 21.04 -23.20 -14.00
CA ASP A 201 22.42 -23.62 -14.25
C ASP A 201 23.38 -23.23 -13.11
N PHE A 202 22.97 -22.34 -12.20
CA PHE A 202 23.77 -21.83 -11.09
C PHE A 202 22.92 -21.70 -9.81
N PRO A 203 22.54 -22.82 -9.16
CA PRO A 203 21.74 -22.77 -7.96
C PRO A 203 22.50 -22.00 -6.87
N ASP A 204 21.89 -20.93 -6.36
CA ASP A 204 22.41 -20.19 -5.22
C ASP A 204 22.11 -20.92 -3.93
N LYS A 205 22.91 -20.60 -2.91
CA LYS A 205 22.82 -21.23 -1.59
C LYS A 205 21.49 -20.96 -0.90
N ASN A 206 20.81 -19.89 -1.29
CA ASN A 206 19.60 -19.37 -0.70
C ASN A 206 18.73 -18.83 -1.84
N THR A 207 17.47 -19.25 -1.93
CA THR A 207 16.53 -18.64 -2.86
C THR A 207 15.94 -17.39 -2.24
N ASP A 208 16.10 -16.25 -2.91
CA ASP A 208 15.72 -14.98 -2.32
C ASP A 208 14.23 -14.73 -2.47
N ILE A 209 13.59 -14.61 -1.31
CA ILE A 209 12.21 -14.20 -1.21
C ILE A 209 12.15 -12.71 -1.55
N THR A 210 11.29 -12.34 -2.50
CA THR A 210 11.13 -10.95 -2.93
C THR A 210 9.91 -10.30 -2.29
N GLN A 211 8.83 -11.07 -2.10
CA GLN A 211 7.59 -10.57 -1.54
C GLN A 211 6.81 -11.68 -0.83
N MET A 212 6.11 -11.32 0.24
CA MET A 212 5.05 -12.12 0.83
C MET A 212 3.76 -11.32 0.78
N SER A 213 2.77 -11.83 0.05
CA SER A 213 1.47 -11.22 -0.16
C SER A 213 0.43 -11.85 0.78
N PHE A 214 -0.37 -11.02 1.41
CA PHE A 214 -1.52 -11.40 2.23
C PHE A 214 -2.77 -10.78 1.63
N GLU A 215 -3.78 -11.59 1.35
CA GLU A 215 -5.11 -11.10 0.94
C GLU A 215 -6.01 -11.04 2.18
N MET A 216 -6.54 -9.85 2.47
CA MET A 216 -7.56 -9.64 3.49
C MET A 216 -8.91 -10.07 2.92
N TYR A 217 -9.33 -11.32 3.14
CA TYR A 217 -10.65 -11.77 2.76
C TYR A 217 -11.39 -12.61 3.78
N ASN A 218 -12.70 -12.44 3.63
CA ASN A 218 -13.73 -12.48 4.62
C ASN A 218 -14.27 -13.91 4.83
N TYR A 219 -13.73 -14.62 5.81
CA TYR A 219 -14.46 -15.69 6.50
C TYR A 219 -15.42 -15.13 7.59
N GLY A 220 -15.86 -13.88 7.48
CA GLY A 220 -16.82 -13.22 8.37
C GLY A 220 -16.30 -11.93 9.00
N ASP A 221 -15.01 -11.88 9.37
CA ASP A 221 -14.32 -10.75 10.01
C ASP A 221 -12.81 -10.78 9.67
N ASP A 222 -12.14 -9.62 9.70
CA ASP A 222 -10.67 -9.54 9.61
C ASP A 222 -10.04 -10.18 10.86
N PRO A 223 -8.93 -10.93 10.76
CA PRO A 223 -8.24 -11.41 11.95
C PRO A 223 -7.61 -10.21 12.67
N GLU A 224 -8.32 -9.73 13.70
CA GLU A 224 -7.90 -8.64 14.58
C GLU A 224 -7.01 -9.12 15.73
N SER A 225 -6.71 -10.43 15.81
CA SER A 225 -5.94 -11.04 16.91
C SER A 225 -4.79 -11.92 16.41
N PRO A 226 -3.67 -12.02 17.17
CA PRO A 226 -2.53 -12.92 16.88
C PRO A 226 -2.90 -14.42 16.97
N PRO A 227 -1.97 -15.36 16.70
CA PRO A 227 -2.32 -16.72 16.32
C PRO A 227 -3.01 -17.49 17.45
N ASN A 228 -4.31 -17.67 17.27
CA ASN A 228 -5.22 -18.49 18.08
C ASN A 228 -6.59 -18.53 17.40
N ASP A 229 -6.61 -18.52 16.07
CA ASP A 229 -7.88 -18.50 15.36
C ASP A 229 -8.62 -19.83 15.60
N PRO A 230 -9.96 -19.79 15.74
CA PRO A 230 -10.75 -21.02 15.89
C PRO A 230 -10.47 -22.05 14.77
N PRO A 231 -10.70 -23.36 15.00
CA PRO A 231 -10.32 -24.44 14.08
C PRO A 231 -10.86 -24.34 12.64
N TRP A 232 -11.89 -23.51 12.41
CA TRP A 232 -12.48 -23.27 11.10
C TRP A 232 -11.73 -22.22 10.26
N TYR A 233 -10.81 -21.46 10.86
CA TYR A 233 -9.94 -20.53 10.16
C TYR A 233 -8.57 -21.18 9.93
N MET A 234 -8.11 -21.17 8.68
CA MET A 234 -6.83 -21.77 8.27
C MET A 234 -5.71 -20.73 8.14
N SER A 235 -5.97 -19.47 8.50
CA SER A 235 -5.08 -18.31 8.40
C SER A 235 -3.75 -18.55 9.10
N ASP A 236 -3.78 -19.00 10.36
CA ASP A 236 -2.60 -19.33 11.15
C ASP A 236 -1.75 -20.41 10.49
N ARG A 237 -2.40 -21.50 10.07
CA ARG A 237 -1.76 -22.61 9.37
C ARG A 237 -1.14 -22.14 8.05
N LEU A 238 -1.85 -21.35 7.25
CA LEU A 238 -1.33 -20.84 5.98
C LEU A 238 -0.12 -19.93 6.20
N ASN A 239 -0.17 -19.04 7.19
CA ASN A 239 0.95 -18.15 7.50
C ASN A 239 2.18 -18.96 7.90
N ALA A 240 1.98 -19.96 8.73
CA ALA A 240 3.07 -20.79 9.21
C ALA A 240 3.60 -21.76 8.14
N ILE A 241 2.75 -22.27 7.23
CA ILE A 241 3.18 -22.99 6.01
C ILE A 241 4.09 -22.10 5.18
N MET A 242 3.66 -20.86 4.90
CA MET A 242 4.44 -19.90 4.12
C MET A 242 5.76 -19.56 4.82
N MET A 243 5.76 -19.38 6.15
CA MET A 243 6.99 -19.20 6.91
C MET A 243 7.93 -20.40 6.82
N THR A 244 7.42 -21.63 6.80
CA THR A 244 8.25 -22.82 6.57
C THR A 244 8.93 -22.74 5.21
N TYR A 245 8.20 -22.42 4.14
CA TYR A 245 8.81 -22.21 2.81
C TYR A 245 9.88 -21.12 2.85
N ALA A 246 9.63 -20.00 3.53
CA ALA A 246 10.56 -18.90 3.65
C ALA A 246 11.88 -19.32 4.33
N VAL A 247 11.78 -20.00 5.46
CA VAL A 247 12.94 -20.52 6.20
C VAL A 247 13.68 -21.59 5.40
N MET A 248 12.97 -22.45 4.67
CA MET A 248 13.57 -23.43 3.77
C MET A 248 14.38 -22.76 2.66
N ALA A 249 13.82 -21.72 2.03
CA ALA A 249 14.48 -20.97 0.97
C ALA A 249 15.81 -20.34 1.42
N ASN A 250 15.89 -19.91 2.68
CA ASN A 250 17.12 -19.41 3.30
C ASN A 250 18.16 -20.49 3.67
N ASN A 251 17.72 -21.71 3.95
CA ASN A 251 18.61 -22.72 4.55
C ASN A 251 19.12 -23.75 3.54
N PHE A 252 18.52 -23.83 2.35
CA PHE A 252 18.80 -24.86 1.36
C PHE A 252 19.08 -24.28 -0.01
N TYR A 253 19.75 -25.07 -0.86
CA TYR A 253 19.71 -24.92 -2.31
C TYR A 253 18.28 -25.24 -2.80
N PHE A 254 17.35 -24.32 -2.54
CA PHE A 254 15.92 -24.57 -2.56
C PHE A 254 15.42 -25.05 -3.93
N ASN A 255 16.02 -24.54 -5.02
CA ASN A 255 15.72 -24.97 -6.39
C ASN A 255 16.47 -26.24 -6.84
N ALA A 256 17.35 -26.81 -6.03
CA ALA A 256 18.17 -27.99 -6.38
C ALA A 256 18.16 -29.07 -5.28
N MET A 257 17.14 -29.08 -4.41
CA MET A 257 17.14 -29.91 -3.20
C MET A 257 17.03 -31.41 -3.47
N ALA A 258 16.49 -31.84 -4.62
CA ALA A 258 16.26 -33.26 -4.90
C ALA A 258 17.57 -34.06 -4.78
N ASN A 259 18.48 -33.89 -5.75
CA ASN A 259 19.78 -34.55 -5.80
C ASN A 259 20.89 -33.59 -6.30
N GLY A 260 20.73 -32.28 -6.14
CA GLY A 260 21.58 -31.25 -6.75
C GLY A 260 21.18 -30.87 -8.18
N GLU A 261 20.11 -31.47 -8.71
CA GLU A 261 19.55 -31.17 -10.02
C GLU A 261 18.43 -30.12 -9.92
N VAL A 262 18.58 -29.04 -10.69
CA VAL A 262 17.65 -27.92 -10.81
C VAL A 262 16.47 -28.13 -11.75
N GLN A 263 16.57 -29.07 -12.69
CA GLN A 263 15.54 -29.33 -13.70
C GLN A 263 15.05 -30.78 -13.70
N LYS A 264 15.20 -31.47 -12.57
CA LYS A 264 14.64 -32.81 -12.45
C LYS A 264 13.12 -32.73 -12.57
N GLY A 265 12.57 -33.32 -13.64
CA GLY A 265 11.12 -33.41 -13.85
C GLY A 265 10.40 -32.21 -14.49
N GLY A 266 11.11 -31.18 -14.96
CA GLY A 266 10.52 -30.07 -15.73
C GLY A 266 9.71 -29.03 -14.93
N SER A 267 9.96 -28.89 -13.62
CA SER A 267 9.31 -27.88 -12.77
C SER A 267 9.98 -26.50 -12.88
N ASP A 268 9.19 -25.43 -12.94
CA ASP A 268 9.66 -24.04 -12.83
C ASP A 268 10.16 -23.67 -11.41
N SER A 269 9.88 -24.49 -10.38
CA SER A 269 10.24 -24.24 -8.97
C SER A 269 11.52 -24.97 -8.50
N GLY A 270 12.20 -25.69 -9.39
CA GLY A 270 13.42 -26.43 -9.09
C GLY A 270 13.26 -27.58 -8.08
N GLY A 271 12.76 -28.74 -8.56
CA GLY A 271 12.89 -30.09 -7.97
C GLY A 271 12.33 -30.34 -6.55
N ALA A 272 11.90 -31.59 -6.28
CA ALA A 272 11.45 -32.06 -4.96
C ALA A 272 10.29 -31.27 -4.31
N GLU A 273 9.27 -30.91 -5.08
CA GLU A 273 8.06 -30.25 -4.56
C GLU A 273 7.38 -31.06 -3.46
N TRP A 274 7.41 -32.40 -3.55
CA TRP A 274 6.90 -33.29 -2.52
C TRP A 274 7.52 -33.02 -1.13
N PHE A 275 8.81 -32.69 -1.12
CA PHE A 275 9.54 -32.44 0.12
C PHE A 275 9.24 -31.04 0.65
N LYS A 276 9.20 -30.02 -0.22
CA LYS A 276 8.89 -28.64 0.15
C LYS A 276 7.48 -28.53 0.72
N SER A 277 6.49 -28.96 -0.07
CA SER A 277 5.09 -29.01 0.35
C SER A 277 4.89 -29.94 1.54
N GLY A 278 5.47 -31.14 1.50
CA GLY A 278 5.31 -32.13 2.57
C GLY A 278 5.87 -31.65 3.90
N LEU A 279 7.04 -30.99 3.90
CA LEU A 279 7.65 -30.43 5.10
C LEU A 279 6.82 -29.25 5.63
N ALA A 280 6.36 -28.36 4.74
CA ALA A 280 5.53 -27.23 5.13
C ALA A 280 4.21 -27.68 5.78
N GLU A 281 3.55 -28.71 5.25
CA GLU A 281 2.38 -29.31 5.91
C GLU A 281 2.74 -30.01 7.22
N PHE A 282 3.83 -30.79 7.24
CA PHE A 282 4.19 -31.60 8.39
C PHE A 282 4.60 -30.78 9.60
N VAL A 283 5.17 -29.58 9.41
CA VAL A 283 5.43 -28.67 10.51
C VAL A 283 4.16 -28.34 11.26
N HIS A 284 3.01 -28.13 10.60
CA HIS A 284 1.77 -27.67 11.24
C HIS A 284 0.72 -28.75 11.45
N GLY A 285 0.89 -29.89 10.77
CA GLY A 285 -0.04 -31.01 10.78
C GLY A 285 -0.97 -30.98 9.58
N GLY A 286 -0.97 -32.08 8.83
CA GLY A 286 -1.67 -32.23 7.55
C GLY A 286 -2.85 -33.21 7.61
N ASP A 287 -3.25 -33.70 8.77
CA ASP A 287 -4.27 -34.76 8.87
C ASP A 287 -5.63 -34.35 8.29
N PHE A 288 -5.97 -33.06 8.37
CA PHE A 288 -7.17 -32.48 7.76
C PHE A 288 -7.23 -32.68 6.23
N LEU A 289 -6.08 -32.86 5.56
CA LEU A 289 -6.01 -33.09 4.10
C LEU A 289 -6.50 -34.49 3.71
N LEU A 290 -6.54 -35.44 4.66
CA LEU A 290 -6.68 -36.86 4.35
C LEU A 290 -8.12 -37.36 4.26
N GLY A 291 -9.12 -36.51 4.53
CA GLY A 291 -10.54 -36.82 4.27
C GLY A 291 -11.08 -38.05 5.03
N GLY A 292 -10.42 -38.47 6.12
CA GLY A 292 -10.87 -39.52 7.04
C GLY A 292 -10.23 -40.91 6.86
N ALA A 293 -9.35 -41.11 5.87
CA ALA A 293 -8.53 -42.32 5.76
C ALA A 293 -7.25 -42.10 4.94
N VAL A 294 -6.23 -42.92 5.19
CA VAL A 294 -5.05 -43.03 4.33
C VAL A 294 -5.33 -44.06 3.23
N THR A 295 -5.11 -43.70 1.97
CA THR A 295 -5.43 -44.55 0.81
C THR A 295 -4.25 -44.65 -0.16
N GLN A 296 -4.19 -45.74 -0.93
CA GLN A 296 -3.16 -45.91 -1.96
C GLN A 296 -3.24 -44.81 -3.03
N ALA A 297 -4.44 -44.32 -3.35
CA ALA A 297 -4.61 -43.25 -4.34
C ALA A 297 -3.93 -41.95 -3.90
N GLN A 298 -3.98 -41.61 -2.61
CA GLN A 298 -3.27 -40.45 -2.05
C GLN A 298 -1.75 -40.65 -2.12
N ILE A 299 -1.27 -41.87 -1.84
CA ILE A 299 0.17 -42.21 -1.91
C ILE A 299 0.68 -42.13 -3.35
N ASP A 300 -0.04 -42.73 -4.30
CA ASP A 300 0.35 -42.72 -5.72
C ASP A 300 0.32 -41.30 -6.33
N GLY A 301 -0.47 -40.40 -5.72
CA GLY A 301 -0.61 -39.00 -6.07
C GLY A 301 0.69 -38.17 -6.00
N ILE A 302 1.74 -38.68 -5.34
CA ILE A 302 3.07 -38.04 -5.34
C ILE A 302 3.66 -37.93 -6.75
N GLY A 303 3.18 -38.73 -7.70
CA GLY A 303 3.68 -38.68 -9.08
C GLY A 303 5.17 -39.03 -9.14
N ASN A 304 5.98 -38.20 -9.78
CA ASN A 304 7.44 -38.33 -9.77
C ASN A 304 8.11 -37.54 -8.63
N GLY A 305 7.32 -36.92 -7.75
CA GLY A 305 7.78 -36.04 -6.66
C GLY A 305 8.25 -34.65 -7.09
N ASP A 306 8.40 -34.40 -8.39
CA ASP A 306 9.03 -33.17 -8.89
C ASP A 306 8.02 -32.12 -9.35
N THR A 307 6.92 -32.51 -10.03
CA THR A 307 5.91 -31.57 -10.53
C THR A 307 4.51 -31.88 -10.03
N SER A 308 3.90 -30.88 -9.40
CA SER A 308 2.49 -30.87 -9.00
C SER A 308 1.99 -32.09 -8.20
N PRO A 309 2.75 -32.62 -7.22
CA PRO A 309 2.17 -33.58 -6.28
C PRO A 309 1.02 -32.91 -5.52
N SER A 310 0.00 -33.69 -5.16
CA SER A 310 -1.06 -33.14 -4.30
C SER A 310 -0.53 -32.89 -2.88
N ARG A 311 -1.10 -31.91 -2.17
CA ARG A 311 -0.69 -31.57 -0.79
C ARG A 311 -0.79 -32.78 0.12
N GLU A 312 -1.86 -33.57 -0.01
CA GLU A 312 -2.03 -34.78 0.78
C GLU A 312 -0.94 -35.83 0.52
N SER A 313 -0.54 -36.02 -0.75
CA SER A 313 0.51 -36.98 -1.10
C SER A 313 1.88 -36.57 -0.57
N SER A 314 2.18 -35.26 -0.62
CA SER A 314 3.42 -34.67 -0.12
C SER A 314 3.52 -34.80 1.40
N TYR A 315 2.42 -34.52 2.11
CA TYR A 315 2.32 -34.72 3.55
C TYR A 315 2.55 -36.18 3.95
N LEU A 316 1.87 -37.13 3.28
CA LEU A 316 2.06 -38.56 3.55
C LEU A 316 3.49 -39.03 3.27
N ALA A 317 4.12 -38.56 2.19
CA ALA A 317 5.51 -38.88 1.90
C ALA A 317 6.47 -38.34 2.96
N MET A 318 6.21 -37.13 3.48
CA MET A 318 6.99 -36.58 4.58
C MET A 318 6.80 -37.38 5.89
N ARG A 319 5.55 -37.78 6.21
CA ARG A 319 5.27 -38.69 7.34
C ARG A 319 6.00 -40.03 7.18
N TYR A 320 6.02 -40.57 5.97
CA TYR A 320 6.73 -41.81 5.67
C TYR A 320 8.25 -41.67 5.86
N LEU A 321 8.85 -40.60 5.31
CA LEU A 321 10.25 -40.28 5.49
C LEU A 321 10.62 -40.15 6.98
N HIS A 322 9.77 -39.48 7.77
CA HIS A 322 9.96 -39.33 9.21
C HIS A 322 10.02 -40.70 9.93
N GLU A 323 9.09 -41.61 9.62
CA GLU A 323 9.11 -42.97 10.17
C GLU A 323 10.35 -43.75 9.73
N GLU A 324 10.75 -43.65 8.46
CA GLU A 324 11.96 -44.31 7.95
C GLU A 324 13.22 -43.83 8.67
N LEU A 325 13.37 -42.52 8.86
CA LEU A 325 14.51 -41.95 9.57
C LEU A 325 14.55 -42.39 11.03
N LYS A 326 13.42 -42.41 11.73
CA LYS A 326 13.39 -42.84 13.14
C LYS A 326 13.65 -44.32 13.33
N THR A 327 13.24 -45.15 12.36
CA THR A 327 13.34 -46.62 12.48
C THR A 327 14.62 -47.19 11.89
N GLN A 328 15.14 -46.59 10.82
CA GLN A 328 16.28 -47.11 10.05
C GLN A 328 17.44 -46.10 9.95
N GLY A 329 17.22 -44.83 10.32
CA GLY A 329 18.21 -43.77 10.22
C GLY A 329 19.29 -43.83 11.29
N SER A 330 20.55 -43.77 10.86
CA SER A 330 21.70 -43.67 11.75
C SER A 330 21.80 -42.26 12.33
N GLY A 331 21.42 -42.10 13.60
CA GLY A 331 21.50 -40.81 14.31
C GLY A 331 20.38 -39.83 13.95
N ALA A 332 19.24 -40.33 13.48
CA ALA A 332 18.03 -39.54 13.18
C ALA A 332 16.88 -39.83 14.17
N SER A 333 17.13 -39.72 15.47
CA SER A 333 16.12 -40.01 16.50
C SER A 333 14.92 -39.07 16.46
N GLU A 334 15.11 -37.84 15.98
CA GLU A 334 14.07 -36.82 15.76
C GLU A 334 13.54 -36.86 14.31
N GLY A 335 13.91 -37.90 13.55
CA GLY A 335 13.46 -38.13 12.19
C GLY A 335 13.86 -37.02 11.22
N VAL A 336 12.87 -36.44 10.55
CA VAL A 336 13.06 -35.37 9.56
C VAL A 336 13.78 -34.15 10.13
N LYS A 337 13.60 -33.83 11.42
CA LYS A 337 14.28 -32.70 12.07
C LYS A 337 15.80 -32.83 11.97
N ASP A 338 16.33 -34.00 12.32
CA ASP A 338 17.78 -34.27 12.23
C ASP A 338 18.27 -34.18 10.78
N MET A 339 17.46 -34.65 9.83
CA MET A 339 17.77 -34.61 8.40
C MET A 339 17.88 -33.18 7.87
N VAL A 340 16.90 -32.33 8.15
CA VAL A 340 16.89 -30.94 7.65
C VAL A 340 17.96 -30.07 8.32
N GLN A 341 18.26 -30.32 9.60
CA GLN A 341 19.38 -29.67 10.29
C GLN A 341 20.73 -30.08 9.67
N TRP A 342 20.89 -31.37 9.35
CA TRP A 342 22.08 -31.86 8.67
C TRP A 342 22.25 -31.21 7.30
N MET A 343 21.19 -31.15 6.49
CA MET A 343 21.19 -30.51 5.17
C MET A 343 21.57 -29.02 5.28
N SER A 344 20.94 -28.29 6.21
CA SER A 344 21.22 -26.87 6.46
C SER A 344 22.68 -26.65 6.85
N ASN A 345 23.24 -27.53 7.67
CA ASN A 345 24.65 -27.47 8.06
C ASN A 345 25.60 -27.75 6.87
N GLN A 346 25.25 -28.64 5.94
CA GLN A 346 26.05 -28.84 4.72
C GLN A 346 26.10 -27.54 3.90
N VAL A 347 24.96 -26.87 3.69
CA VAL A 347 24.91 -25.58 2.98
C VAL A 347 25.72 -24.51 3.70
N LYS A 348 25.55 -24.37 5.02
CA LYS A 348 26.30 -23.41 5.86
C LYS A 348 27.80 -23.63 5.83
N THR A 349 28.24 -24.89 5.68
CA THR A 349 29.67 -25.24 5.58
C THR A 349 30.21 -25.21 4.14
N GLY A 350 29.40 -24.77 3.17
CA GLY A 350 29.83 -24.51 1.81
C GLY A 350 29.88 -25.74 0.91
N LYS A 351 29.11 -26.79 1.22
CA LYS A 351 28.92 -27.94 0.34
C LYS A 351 28.10 -27.57 -0.89
N THR A 352 28.19 -28.40 -1.94
CA THR A 352 27.45 -28.23 -3.19
C THR A 352 25.97 -28.58 -3.00
N ALA A 353 25.13 -28.21 -3.97
CA ALA A 353 23.73 -28.61 -4.00
C ALA A 353 23.57 -30.15 -3.98
N GLU A 354 24.43 -30.88 -4.70
CA GLU A 354 24.43 -32.34 -4.68
C GLU A 354 24.77 -32.90 -3.29
N ASP A 355 25.84 -32.40 -2.65
CA ASP A 355 26.31 -32.89 -1.34
C ASP A 355 25.38 -32.51 -0.16
N SER A 356 24.47 -31.56 -0.37
CA SER A 356 23.50 -31.10 0.63
C SER A 356 22.04 -31.48 0.30
N SER A 357 21.84 -32.24 -0.78
CA SER A 357 20.53 -32.65 -1.29
C SER A 357 19.81 -33.68 -0.41
N ILE A 358 18.53 -33.88 -0.69
CA ILE A 358 17.70 -34.97 -0.13
C ILE A 358 18.37 -36.31 -0.43
N GLY A 359 18.85 -36.53 -1.66
CA GLY A 359 19.55 -37.76 -2.01
C GLY A 359 20.83 -37.99 -1.20
N ALA A 360 21.61 -36.94 -0.96
CA ALA A 360 22.78 -37.02 -0.09
C ALA A 360 22.41 -37.30 1.37
N ALA A 361 21.34 -36.68 1.86
CA ALA A 361 20.82 -36.90 3.20
C ALA A 361 20.27 -38.33 3.39
N LEU A 362 19.48 -38.85 2.45
CA LEU A 362 18.98 -40.22 2.47
C LEU A 362 20.12 -41.24 2.50
N ARG A 363 21.18 -41.02 1.71
CA ARG A 363 22.40 -41.84 1.76
C ARG A 363 23.14 -41.72 3.09
N HIS A 364 23.16 -40.52 3.69
CA HIS A 364 23.81 -40.29 4.98
C HIS A 364 23.12 -41.05 6.11
N PHE A 365 21.79 -40.93 6.21
CA PHE A 365 21.02 -41.49 7.31
C PHE A 365 20.67 -42.96 7.10
N ILE A 366 20.32 -43.39 5.88
CA ILE A 366 19.87 -44.75 5.58
C ILE A 366 20.73 -45.38 4.45
N PRO A 367 22.06 -45.51 4.65
CA PRO A 367 22.98 -46.03 3.61
C PRO A 367 22.69 -47.49 3.21
N SER A 368 21.97 -48.25 4.04
CA SER A 368 21.55 -49.62 3.72
C SER A 368 20.52 -49.70 2.61
N LYS A 369 19.77 -48.61 2.39
CA LYS A 369 18.69 -48.54 1.39
C LYS A 369 19.07 -47.63 0.22
N TYR A 370 19.72 -46.50 0.51
CA TYR A 370 20.11 -45.50 -0.46
C TYR A 370 21.62 -45.44 -0.61
N SER A 371 22.12 -45.89 -1.75
CA SER A 371 23.58 -46.01 -1.98
C SER A 371 24.16 -44.89 -2.85
N ASN A 372 23.34 -44.27 -3.70
CA ASN A 372 23.75 -43.22 -4.62
C ASN A 372 22.90 -41.96 -4.42
N ALA A 373 23.57 -40.83 -4.12
CA ALA A 373 22.89 -39.56 -3.89
C ALA A 373 22.10 -39.10 -5.12
N SER A 374 22.57 -39.37 -6.34
CA SER A 374 21.91 -38.93 -7.57
C SER A 374 20.60 -39.68 -7.88
N THR A 375 20.35 -40.84 -7.27
CA THR A 375 19.14 -41.66 -7.49
C THR A 375 18.28 -41.84 -6.24
N ALA A 376 18.83 -41.55 -5.05
CA ALA A 376 18.18 -41.82 -3.77
C ALA A 376 16.79 -41.18 -3.61
N ASN A 377 16.57 -39.94 -4.09
CA ASN A 377 15.24 -39.33 -4.07
C ASN A 377 14.19 -40.14 -4.87
N ASP A 378 14.56 -40.68 -6.04
CA ASP A 378 13.63 -41.46 -6.87
C ASP A 378 13.39 -42.85 -6.27
N GLU A 379 14.45 -43.44 -5.71
CA GLU A 379 14.37 -44.69 -4.96
C GLU A 379 13.44 -44.54 -3.74
N PHE A 380 13.49 -43.40 -3.04
CA PHE A 380 12.57 -43.08 -1.96
C PHE A 380 11.13 -42.99 -2.45
N ILE A 381 10.87 -42.27 -3.54
CA ILE A 381 9.50 -42.12 -4.08
C ILE A 381 8.94 -43.48 -4.52
N ALA A 382 9.76 -44.32 -5.17
CA ALA A 382 9.36 -45.66 -5.56
C ALA A 382 9.03 -46.54 -4.35
N ASP A 383 9.84 -46.44 -3.29
CA ASP A 383 9.62 -47.18 -2.06
C ASP A 383 8.39 -46.70 -1.29
N PHE A 384 8.17 -45.38 -1.19
CA PHE A 384 6.97 -44.80 -0.60
C PHE A 384 5.71 -45.28 -1.31
N LYS A 385 5.70 -45.32 -2.64
CA LYS A 385 4.56 -45.87 -3.39
C LYS A 385 4.29 -47.34 -3.06
N ALA A 386 5.34 -48.12 -2.91
CA ALA A 386 5.23 -49.55 -2.63
C ALA A 386 4.77 -49.85 -1.19
N ASN A 387 5.26 -49.07 -0.22
CA ASN A 387 5.19 -49.44 1.21
C ASN A 387 4.43 -48.44 2.08
N GLY A 388 4.21 -47.21 1.60
CA GLY A 388 3.69 -46.09 2.39
C GLY A 388 2.35 -46.39 3.06
N LEU A 389 1.43 -47.08 2.37
CA LEU A 389 0.10 -47.37 2.92
C LEU A 389 0.21 -48.30 4.13
N GLY A 390 1.02 -49.34 4.00
CA GLY A 390 1.22 -50.32 5.06
C GLY A 390 1.85 -49.71 6.31
N VAL A 391 2.82 -48.82 6.13
CA VAL A 391 3.50 -48.14 7.24
C VAL A 391 2.57 -47.12 7.91
N LEU A 392 1.95 -46.23 7.12
CA LEU A 392 1.22 -45.08 7.66
C LEU A 392 -0.16 -45.40 8.23
N SER A 393 -0.84 -46.43 7.73
CA SER A 393 -2.22 -46.76 8.18
C SER A 393 -2.33 -47.09 9.67
N SER A 394 -1.21 -47.47 10.32
CA SER A 394 -1.15 -47.75 11.77
C SER A 394 -0.58 -46.60 12.60
N LYS A 395 -0.11 -45.55 11.93
CA LYS A 395 0.63 -44.43 12.53
C LYS A 395 -0.14 -43.12 12.51
N ILE A 396 -1.10 -42.97 11.59
CA ILE A 396 -1.94 -41.78 11.47
C ILE A 396 -3.32 -42.07 12.07
N ASN A 397 -3.75 -41.25 13.04
CA ASN A 397 -5.05 -41.36 13.70
C ASN A 397 -5.91 -40.12 13.47
N LEU A 398 -6.63 -40.10 12.35
CA LEU A 398 -7.48 -38.99 11.91
C LEU A 398 -8.73 -38.72 12.76
N PHE A 399 -8.89 -39.42 13.90
CA PHE A 399 -10.08 -39.35 14.75
C PHE A 399 -9.78 -38.84 16.17
N ASN A 400 -8.56 -38.38 16.45
CA ASN A 400 -8.23 -37.63 17.67
C ASN A 400 -8.17 -36.11 17.37
N ASN A 401 -7.73 -35.35 18.35
CA ASN A 401 -7.55 -33.89 18.22
C ASN A 401 -6.14 -33.51 17.75
N ASP A 402 -5.25 -34.48 17.51
CA ASP A 402 -3.89 -34.18 17.06
C ASP A 402 -3.92 -33.85 15.57
N THR A 403 -3.11 -32.88 15.14
CA THR A 403 -3.06 -32.46 13.73
C THR A 403 -2.13 -33.31 12.87
N GLY A 404 -1.36 -34.21 13.48
CA GLY A 404 -0.31 -34.98 12.82
C GLY A 404 0.96 -34.17 12.54
N ALA A 405 1.13 -33.02 13.20
CA ALA A 405 2.34 -32.22 13.15
C ALA A 405 3.55 -32.99 13.68
N ILE A 406 4.75 -32.70 13.17
CA ILE A 406 6.00 -33.15 13.80
C ILE A 406 6.04 -32.68 15.25
N SER A 407 6.65 -33.46 16.13
CA SER A 407 6.58 -33.39 17.61
C SER A 407 5.20 -33.63 18.21
N GLY A 408 4.17 -33.81 17.38
CA GLY A 408 2.81 -34.14 17.78
C GLY A 408 2.63 -35.62 18.12
N GLN A 409 1.49 -35.94 18.71
CA GLN A 409 1.21 -37.28 19.21
C GLN A 409 1.21 -38.33 18.09
N ASP A 410 0.63 -38.02 16.94
CA ASP A 410 0.51 -38.97 15.83
C ASP A 410 1.84 -39.15 15.07
N ALA A 411 2.71 -38.13 15.06
CA ALA A 411 4.01 -38.20 14.41
C ALA A 411 5.08 -38.85 15.29
N ASP A 412 5.13 -38.51 16.58
CA ASP A 412 6.25 -38.85 17.45
C ASP A 412 5.91 -39.78 18.63
N GLY A 413 4.63 -39.95 18.96
CA GLY A 413 4.15 -40.86 20.00
C GLY A 413 4.45 -40.42 21.44
N ASP A 414 3.95 -41.21 22.40
CA ASP A 414 3.96 -40.98 23.87
C ASP A 414 5.37 -40.97 24.53
N ILE A 415 6.44 -40.99 23.72
CA ILE A 415 7.83 -40.74 24.17
C ILE A 415 8.20 -39.32 23.73
N GLY A 416 7.51 -38.34 24.34
CA GLY A 416 7.82 -36.91 24.19
C GLY A 416 6.82 -36.09 23.36
N GLY A 417 5.84 -36.69 22.69
CA GLY A 417 4.82 -35.95 21.93
C GLY A 417 3.65 -35.46 22.78
N THR A 418 3.39 -34.16 22.76
CA THR A 418 2.14 -33.57 23.25
C THR A 418 1.09 -33.59 22.14
N THR A 419 -0.19 -33.79 22.45
CA THR A 419 -1.26 -33.56 21.48
C THR A 419 -1.16 -32.12 20.98
N ILE A 420 -0.90 -31.94 19.67
CA ILE A 420 -0.90 -30.63 19.02
C ILE A 420 -2.27 -30.47 18.38
N THR A 421 -3.13 -29.65 19.00
CA THR A 421 -4.45 -29.35 18.46
C THR A 421 -4.37 -28.37 17.30
N ASP A 422 -5.49 -28.14 16.58
CA ASP A 422 -5.55 -27.09 15.56
C ASP A 422 -5.11 -25.72 16.13
N GLN A 423 -5.44 -25.42 17.39
CA GLN A 423 -5.01 -24.19 18.08
C GLN A 423 -3.53 -24.20 18.48
N ASP A 424 -2.97 -25.36 18.82
CA ASP A 424 -1.55 -25.49 19.23
C ASP A 424 -0.61 -25.66 18.03
N ALA A 425 -1.15 -25.78 16.81
CA ALA A 425 -0.35 -25.91 15.59
C ALA A 425 0.51 -24.65 15.38
N VAL A 426 -0.05 -23.48 15.67
CA VAL A 426 0.66 -22.19 15.73
C VAL A 426 0.25 -21.50 17.03
N PRO A 427 0.90 -21.79 18.16
CA PRO A 427 0.46 -21.28 19.45
C PRO A 427 0.82 -19.81 19.62
N ASP A 428 0.11 -19.15 20.53
CA ASP A 428 0.44 -17.82 21.06
C ASP A 428 1.80 -17.86 21.78
N TYR A 429 2.90 -17.68 21.03
CA TYR A 429 4.21 -17.51 21.62
C TYR A 429 4.35 -16.11 22.21
N PRO A 430 5.00 -15.95 23.38
CA PRO A 430 5.36 -14.64 23.87
C PRO A 430 6.33 -14.01 22.87
N ALA A 431 5.86 -13.01 22.10
CA ALA A 431 6.71 -12.30 21.14
C ALA A 431 8.03 -11.90 21.80
N THR A 432 9.14 -12.32 21.20
CA THR A 432 10.47 -11.94 21.70
C THR A 432 10.78 -10.46 21.45
N ASP A 433 10.04 -9.79 20.56
CA ASP A 433 10.03 -8.32 20.39
C ASP A 433 8.82 -7.87 19.53
N PRO A 434 7.68 -7.44 20.12
CA PRO A 434 6.56 -6.89 19.35
C PRO A 434 6.96 -5.50 18.82
N SER A 435 7.54 -5.45 17.62
CA SER A 435 7.97 -4.24 16.94
C SER A 435 7.75 -4.32 15.43
N THR A 436 8.10 -3.26 14.68
CA THR A 436 8.02 -3.23 13.20
C THR A 436 8.89 -4.28 12.50
N SER A 437 9.68 -5.08 13.23
CA SER A 437 10.56 -6.13 12.70
C SER A 437 10.34 -7.47 13.41
N PRO A 438 9.15 -8.11 13.24
CA PRO A 438 8.81 -9.36 13.93
C PRO A 438 9.72 -10.54 13.57
N LEU A 439 10.37 -10.50 12.41
CA LEU A 439 11.26 -11.54 11.91
C LEU A 439 12.71 -11.05 12.00
N SER A 440 13.35 -11.20 13.16
CA SER A 440 14.71 -10.66 13.39
C SER A 440 15.79 -11.20 12.45
N LYS A 441 15.53 -12.34 11.81
CA LYS A 441 16.43 -13.03 10.89
C LYS A 441 16.12 -12.82 9.41
N PHE A 442 15.10 -12.01 9.13
CA PHE A 442 14.72 -11.58 7.79
C PHE A 442 14.69 -10.06 7.72
N GLY A 443 15.10 -9.48 6.59
CA GLY A 443 14.79 -8.09 6.29
C GLY A 443 13.33 -7.96 5.89
N VAL A 444 12.50 -7.32 6.71
CA VAL A 444 11.08 -7.11 6.39
C VAL A 444 10.86 -5.66 5.98
N LYS A 445 10.38 -5.45 4.76
CA LYS A 445 9.89 -4.14 4.29
C LYS A 445 8.36 -4.14 4.28
N TRP A 446 7.75 -3.27 5.07
CA TRP A 446 6.29 -3.11 5.07
C TRP A 446 5.83 -2.15 3.98
N GLU A 447 4.59 -2.32 3.51
CA GLU A 447 3.93 -1.25 2.78
C GLU A 447 3.89 0.04 3.62
N LYS A 448 4.01 1.17 2.94
CA LYS A 448 4.08 2.49 3.55
C LYS A 448 2.74 3.21 3.40
N GLU A 449 2.05 3.45 4.52
CA GLU A 449 0.80 4.22 4.51
C GLU A 449 1.06 5.63 3.98
N GLY A 450 0.21 6.06 3.05
CA GLY A 450 0.25 7.38 2.44
C GLY A 450 -1.01 8.19 2.71
N SER A 451 -0.92 9.50 2.47
CA SER A 451 -2.11 10.34 2.40
C SER A 451 -2.87 10.12 1.10
N SER A 452 -4.20 10.14 1.15
CA SER A 452 -5.03 10.15 -0.05
C SER A 452 -4.75 11.40 -0.88
N LEU A 453 -4.25 11.20 -2.10
CA LEU A 453 -4.16 12.25 -3.11
C LEU A 453 -5.57 12.51 -3.65
N SER A 454 -6.22 13.55 -3.14
CA SER A 454 -7.57 13.89 -3.54
C SER A 454 -7.83 15.40 -3.60
N SER A 455 -8.73 15.79 -4.49
CA SER A 455 -9.25 17.15 -4.61
C SER A 455 -10.74 17.12 -4.92
N ASN A 456 -11.38 18.28 -5.00
CA ASN A 456 -12.74 18.38 -5.52
C ASN A 456 -12.70 18.82 -6.98
N SER A 457 -13.57 18.25 -7.80
CA SER A 457 -13.86 18.76 -9.12
C SER A 457 -14.55 20.12 -9.05
N SER A 458 -14.59 20.80 -10.18
CA SER A 458 -15.35 22.02 -10.43
C SER A 458 -16.85 21.81 -10.25
N GLU A 459 -17.34 20.58 -10.20
CA GLU A 459 -18.74 20.26 -9.88
C GLU A 459 -18.94 19.91 -8.39
N GLY A 460 -17.86 19.81 -7.61
CA GLY A 460 -17.86 19.43 -6.20
C GLY A 460 -17.77 17.93 -5.93
N ASN A 461 -17.47 17.13 -6.96
CA ASN A 461 -17.27 15.68 -6.83
C ASN A 461 -15.84 15.38 -6.36
N ALA A 462 -15.65 14.30 -5.60
CA ALA A 462 -14.31 13.87 -5.21
C ALA A 462 -13.51 13.40 -6.44
N LEU A 463 -12.27 13.88 -6.55
CA LEU A 463 -11.27 13.43 -7.51
C LEU A 463 -10.15 12.76 -6.75
N SER A 464 -10.09 11.43 -6.81
CA SER A 464 -8.98 10.66 -6.25
C SER A 464 -7.96 10.32 -7.34
N PHE A 465 -6.70 10.30 -6.93
CA PHE A 465 -5.54 9.96 -7.75
C PHE A 465 -4.86 8.73 -7.17
N ASN A 466 -4.28 7.90 -8.05
CA ASN A 466 -3.57 6.72 -7.60
C ASN A 466 -2.26 7.13 -6.94
N ALA A 467 -1.88 6.43 -5.88
CA ALA A 467 -0.56 6.56 -5.28
C ALA A 467 0.53 6.14 -6.29
N VAL A 468 1.74 6.60 -6.04
CA VAL A 468 2.94 6.20 -6.80
C VAL A 468 4.03 5.81 -5.82
N ASN A 469 4.85 4.85 -6.23
CA ASN A 469 5.98 4.35 -5.46
C ASN A 469 7.27 4.50 -6.27
N THR A 470 8.40 4.14 -5.67
CA THR A 470 9.70 4.09 -6.33
C THR A 470 10.35 2.71 -6.16
N VAL A 471 11.57 2.55 -6.65
CA VAL A 471 12.33 1.31 -6.58
C VAL A 471 13.45 1.43 -5.55
N THR A 472 13.74 0.33 -4.86
CA THR A 472 14.88 0.21 -3.96
C THR A 472 15.60 -1.11 -4.18
N VAL A 473 16.85 -1.19 -3.72
CA VAL A 473 17.61 -2.44 -3.74
C VAL A 473 17.41 -3.16 -2.41
N ALA A 474 16.44 -4.07 -2.36
CA ALA A 474 16.10 -4.81 -1.15
C ALA A 474 17.26 -5.70 -0.67
N ASP A 475 17.73 -6.62 -1.53
CA ASP A 475 18.87 -7.50 -1.21
C ASP A 475 20.14 -7.04 -1.92
N LYS A 476 20.94 -6.26 -1.19
CA LYS A 476 22.26 -5.76 -1.65
C LYS A 476 23.34 -6.84 -1.67
N SER A 477 23.11 -7.98 -1.01
CA SER A 477 24.03 -9.10 -0.97
C SER A 477 23.90 -9.97 -2.21
N ARG A 478 22.68 -10.17 -2.74
CA ARG A 478 22.41 -10.81 -4.04
C ARG A 478 22.69 -9.87 -5.21
N ASN A 479 22.10 -8.67 -5.16
CA ASN A 479 22.23 -7.66 -6.21
C ASN A 479 23.55 -6.91 -6.02
N ASN A 480 24.62 -7.51 -6.54
CA ASN A 480 25.97 -7.01 -6.42
C ASN A 480 26.78 -7.33 -7.68
N LEU A 481 27.90 -6.63 -7.86
CA LEU A 481 28.71 -6.72 -9.07
C LEU A 481 30.04 -7.46 -8.89
N LYS A 482 30.18 -8.29 -7.85
CA LYS A 482 31.45 -8.94 -7.48
C LYS A 482 31.81 -10.11 -8.38
N SER A 483 30.83 -10.76 -9.02
CA SER A 483 31.06 -11.83 -9.99
C SER A 483 30.26 -11.60 -11.28
N ILE A 484 30.62 -12.32 -12.34
CA ILE A 484 29.88 -12.28 -13.61
C ILE A 484 28.44 -12.74 -13.40
N ASP A 485 28.24 -13.80 -12.62
CA ASP A 485 26.89 -14.36 -12.41
C ASP A 485 26.03 -13.43 -11.55
N SER A 486 26.59 -12.83 -10.49
CA SER A 486 25.85 -11.84 -9.70
C SER A 486 25.54 -10.58 -10.52
N ALA A 487 26.43 -10.17 -11.42
CA ALA A 487 26.21 -9.04 -12.32
C ALA A 487 25.12 -9.32 -13.37
N LYS A 488 25.00 -10.55 -13.90
CA LYS A 488 23.91 -10.93 -14.83
C LYS A 488 22.56 -10.82 -14.14
N LEU A 489 22.46 -11.42 -12.97
CA LEU A 489 21.25 -11.38 -12.16
C LEU A 489 20.87 -9.95 -11.77
N THR A 490 21.85 -9.15 -11.37
CA THR A 490 21.63 -7.74 -11.04
C THR A 490 21.13 -6.95 -12.25
N LEU A 491 21.59 -7.28 -13.45
CA LEU A 491 21.15 -6.64 -14.69
C LEU A 491 19.68 -6.97 -15.02
N GLU A 492 19.26 -8.23 -14.85
CA GLU A 492 17.85 -8.64 -14.99
C GLU A 492 16.93 -7.88 -14.00
N MET A 493 17.41 -7.66 -12.77
CA MET A 493 16.71 -6.85 -11.78
C MET A 493 16.65 -5.37 -12.12
N ILE A 494 17.72 -4.82 -12.68
CA ILE A 494 17.72 -3.44 -13.17
C ILE A 494 16.70 -3.26 -14.31
N GLU A 495 16.59 -4.21 -15.24
CA GLU A 495 15.57 -4.15 -16.30
C GLU A 495 14.15 -4.12 -15.70
N SER A 496 13.87 -4.97 -14.72
CA SER A 496 12.59 -4.95 -13.99
C SER A 496 12.35 -3.63 -13.24
N TRP A 497 13.37 -3.05 -12.62
CA TRP A 497 13.26 -1.75 -11.95
C TRP A 497 13.01 -0.60 -12.93
N THR A 498 13.62 -0.65 -14.12
CA THR A 498 13.40 0.32 -15.19
C THR A 498 11.95 0.27 -15.67
N ASP A 499 11.40 -0.92 -15.92
CA ASP A 499 10.01 -1.10 -16.32
C ASP A 499 9.06 -0.56 -15.23
N ARG A 500 9.32 -0.90 -13.95
CA ARG A 500 8.53 -0.38 -12.83
C ARG A 500 8.58 1.15 -12.73
N LEU A 501 9.77 1.76 -12.86
CA LEU A 501 9.89 3.21 -12.83
C LEU A 501 9.15 3.88 -14.00
N ALA A 502 9.12 3.24 -15.18
CA ALA A 502 8.36 3.73 -16.32
C ALA A 502 6.84 3.71 -16.04
N ASP A 503 6.34 2.65 -15.40
CA ASP A 503 4.93 2.56 -14.98
C ASP A 503 4.57 3.63 -13.94
N GLU A 504 5.42 3.84 -12.94
CA GLU A 504 5.22 4.87 -11.89
C GLU A 504 5.25 6.29 -12.49
N LEU A 505 6.17 6.56 -13.42
CA LEU A 505 6.22 7.82 -14.17
C LEU A 505 4.97 8.04 -15.03
N SER A 506 4.46 6.97 -15.66
CA SER A 506 3.21 7.00 -16.41
C SER A 506 2.03 7.35 -15.51
N GLN A 507 1.95 6.73 -14.33
CA GLN A 507 0.90 6.97 -13.35
C GLN A 507 0.95 8.41 -12.79
N VAL A 508 2.14 8.93 -12.46
CA VAL A 508 2.31 10.32 -12.03
C VAL A 508 1.97 11.30 -13.15
N GLY A 509 2.32 10.96 -14.40
CA GLY A 509 1.95 11.74 -15.59
C GLY A 509 0.44 11.81 -15.79
N ALA A 510 -0.28 10.70 -15.61
CA ALA A 510 -1.72 10.64 -15.66
C ALA A 510 -2.37 11.50 -14.54
N ASN A 511 -1.82 11.43 -13.32
CA ASN A 511 -2.25 12.26 -12.20
C ASN A 511 -2.08 13.76 -12.52
N LEU A 512 -0.90 14.16 -13.02
CA LEU A 512 -0.62 15.54 -13.43
C LEU A 512 -1.54 16.04 -14.54
N GLN A 513 -1.78 15.25 -15.58
CA GLN A 513 -2.67 15.63 -16.67
C GLN A 513 -4.09 15.89 -16.16
N ARG A 514 -4.61 15.00 -15.30
CA ARG A 514 -5.94 15.14 -14.68
C ARG A 514 -6.00 16.38 -13.78
N LEU A 515 -5.00 16.60 -12.93
CA LEU A 515 -4.90 17.80 -12.08
C LEU A 515 -4.86 19.10 -12.88
N GLN A 516 -4.06 19.14 -13.95
CA GLN A 516 -3.96 20.32 -14.81
C GLN A 516 -5.26 20.58 -15.58
N MET A 517 -5.95 19.54 -16.04
CA MET A 517 -7.28 19.68 -16.64
C MET A 517 -8.26 20.27 -15.65
N GLU A 518 -8.29 19.75 -14.42
CA GLU A 518 -9.20 20.26 -13.41
C GLU A 518 -8.88 21.69 -12.99
N SER A 519 -7.60 22.04 -12.87
CA SER A 519 -7.16 23.42 -12.61
C SER A 519 -7.71 24.38 -13.66
N ARG A 520 -7.62 24.04 -14.95
CA ARG A 520 -8.18 24.86 -16.05
C ARG A 520 -9.71 24.93 -16.01
N ASN A 521 -10.39 23.83 -15.68
CA ASN A 521 -11.84 23.81 -15.53
C ASN A 521 -12.28 24.73 -14.37
N GLN A 522 -11.58 24.67 -13.25
CA GLN A 522 -11.81 25.49 -12.07
C GLN A 522 -11.56 26.99 -12.35
N GLU A 523 -10.50 27.33 -13.08
CA GLU A 523 -10.23 28.70 -13.56
C GLU A 523 -11.35 29.23 -14.47
N SER A 524 -11.83 28.40 -15.40
CA SER A 524 -12.94 28.76 -16.29
C SER A 524 -14.24 28.97 -15.50
N LYS A 525 -14.54 28.08 -14.55
CA LYS A 525 -15.69 28.22 -13.64
C LYS A 525 -15.63 29.52 -12.84
N LEU A 526 -14.47 29.84 -12.27
CA LEU A 526 -14.25 31.09 -11.53
C LEU A 526 -14.48 32.31 -12.41
N THR A 527 -13.99 32.28 -13.66
CA THR A 527 -14.19 33.35 -14.63
C THR A 527 -15.67 33.56 -14.95
N VAL A 528 -16.41 32.49 -15.21
CA VAL A 528 -17.87 32.55 -15.47
C VAL A 528 -18.63 33.08 -14.25
N GLN A 529 -18.28 32.63 -13.04
CA GLN A 529 -18.88 33.13 -11.81
C GLN A 529 -18.61 34.61 -11.57
N GLN A 530 -17.39 35.09 -11.86
CA GLN A 530 -17.03 36.51 -11.77
C GLN A 530 -17.90 37.36 -12.71
N PHE A 531 -18.07 36.93 -13.96
CA PHE A 531 -18.94 37.63 -14.91
C PHE A 531 -20.41 37.63 -14.48
N ALA A 532 -20.90 36.51 -13.96
CA ALA A 532 -22.28 36.41 -13.50
C ALA A 532 -22.50 37.28 -12.24
N LEU A 533 -21.53 37.31 -11.32
CA LEU A 533 -21.57 38.19 -10.15
C LEU A 533 -21.55 39.66 -10.55
N SER A 534 -20.66 40.04 -11.49
CA SER A 534 -20.58 41.40 -12.04
C SER A 534 -21.93 41.86 -12.59
N ARG A 535 -22.62 41.03 -13.37
CA ARG A 535 -23.96 41.35 -13.90
C ARG A 535 -25.03 41.59 -12.84
N ILE A 536 -24.93 40.92 -11.69
CA ILE A 536 -25.92 41.02 -10.61
C ILE A 536 -25.60 42.17 -9.67
N ALA A 537 -24.32 42.32 -9.33
CA ALA A 537 -23.87 43.13 -8.22
C ALA A 537 -23.19 44.42 -8.64
N ASP A 538 -22.62 44.54 -9.84
CA ASP A 538 -21.89 45.75 -10.22
C ASP A 538 -22.85 46.89 -10.60
N VAL A 539 -22.44 48.12 -10.28
CA VAL A 539 -23.19 49.33 -10.61
C VAL A 539 -22.79 49.87 -11.99
N ASP A 540 -23.76 50.31 -12.79
CA ASP A 540 -23.47 51.17 -13.93
C ASP A 540 -23.10 52.56 -13.41
N LEU A 541 -21.80 52.85 -13.40
CA LEU A 541 -21.27 54.10 -12.88
C LEU A 541 -21.84 55.32 -13.61
N ALA A 542 -22.11 55.24 -14.91
CA ALA A 542 -22.60 56.36 -15.70
C ALA A 542 -24.05 56.69 -15.33
N GLU A 543 -24.89 55.65 -15.25
CA GLU A 543 -26.28 55.79 -14.83
C GLU A 543 -26.38 56.26 -13.37
N GLU A 544 -25.66 55.62 -12.46
CA GLU A 544 -25.71 55.96 -11.03
C GLU A 544 -25.10 57.34 -10.75
N SER A 545 -24.08 57.77 -11.49
CA SER A 545 -23.54 59.15 -11.40
C SER A 545 -24.55 60.19 -11.87
N THR A 546 -25.35 59.87 -12.89
CA THR A 546 -26.44 60.73 -13.36
C THR A 546 -27.54 60.82 -12.30
N ASN A 547 -27.91 59.69 -11.71
CA ASN A 547 -28.90 59.62 -10.62
C ASN A 547 -28.42 60.35 -9.36
N PHE A 548 -27.16 60.16 -8.96
CA PHE A 548 -26.51 60.89 -7.87
C PHE A 548 -26.58 62.41 -8.10
N SER A 549 -26.20 62.86 -9.29
CA SER A 549 -26.22 64.28 -9.66
C SER A 549 -27.64 64.85 -9.65
N ALA A 550 -28.61 64.12 -10.21
CA ALA A 550 -30.01 64.53 -10.21
C ALA A 550 -30.60 64.62 -8.79
N ASN A 551 -30.31 63.62 -7.95
CA ASN A 551 -30.78 63.60 -6.56
C ASN A 551 -30.11 64.68 -5.72
N LYS A 552 -28.84 64.98 -5.97
CA LYS A 552 -28.11 66.09 -5.34
C LYS A 552 -28.74 67.44 -5.67
N ILE A 553 -29.04 67.69 -6.95
CA ILE A 553 -29.73 68.91 -7.40
C ILE A 553 -31.12 69.01 -6.75
N ARG A 554 -31.88 67.90 -6.65
CA ARG A 554 -33.18 67.89 -5.97
C ARG A 554 -33.08 68.18 -4.47
N ALA A 555 -32.07 67.64 -3.79
CA ALA A 555 -31.82 67.91 -2.38
C ALA A 555 -31.49 69.39 -2.15
N GLU A 556 -30.59 69.96 -2.96
CA GLU A 556 -30.21 71.38 -2.94
C GLU A 556 -31.41 72.29 -3.27
N ALA A 557 -32.22 71.94 -4.27
CA ALA A 557 -33.42 72.67 -4.64
C ALA A 557 -34.47 72.62 -3.53
N SER A 558 -34.71 71.47 -2.90
CA SER A 558 -35.67 71.33 -1.80
C SER A 558 -35.24 72.12 -0.56
N MET A 559 -33.93 72.15 -0.25
CA MET A 559 -33.37 72.99 0.81
C MET A 559 -33.53 74.49 0.49
N THR A 560 -33.30 74.88 -0.76
CA THR A 560 -33.46 76.27 -1.21
C THR A 560 -34.93 76.71 -1.20
N MET A 561 -35.84 75.84 -1.63
CA MET A 561 -37.29 76.08 -1.61
C MET A 561 -37.82 76.15 -0.18
N LEU A 562 -37.36 75.27 0.72
CA LEU A 562 -37.69 75.34 2.15
C LEU A 562 -37.19 76.65 2.77
N ALA A 563 -35.95 77.05 2.48
CA ALA A 563 -35.40 78.32 2.93
C ALA A 563 -36.17 79.53 2.36
N GLN A 564 -36.66 79.44 1.12
CA GLN A 564 -37.46 80.48 0.47
C GLN A 564 -38.90 80.53 1.00
N ALA A 565 -39.52 79.38 1.30
CA ALA A 565 -40.84 79.27 1.91
C ALA A 565 -40.83 79.79 3.36
N GLN A 566 -39.78 79.49 4.14
CA GLN A 566 -39.54 80.10 5.45
C GLN A 566 -39.39 81.63 5.36
N LYS A 567 -38.68 82.16 4.35
CA LYS A 567 -38.59 83.61 4.09
C LYS A 567 -39.94 84.24 3.71
N LEU A 568 -40.75 83.55 2.90
CA LEU A 568 -42.10 84.00 2.52
C LEU A 568 -43.08 83.95 3.71
N ASN A 569 -42.93 82.98 4.63
CA ASN A 569 -43.71 82.89 5.87
C ASN A 569 -43.49 84.10 6.79
N VAL A 570 -42.29 84.70 6.77
CA VAL A 570 -42.00 85.97 7.48
C VAL A 570 -42.62 87.18 6.78
N GLY A 571 -42.83 87.13 5.45
CA GLY A 571 -43.34 88.26 4.65
C GLY A 571 -44.86 88.38 4.53
N VAL A 572 -45.64 87.32 4.77
CA VAL A 572 -47.12 87.37 4.70
C VAL A 572 -47.76 88.16 5.87
N PRO A 573 -47.28 88.09 7.13
CA PRO A 573 -47.76 88.98 8.20
C PRO A 573 -47.61 90.47 7.84
N ASP A 574 -46.55 90.84 7.12
CA ASP A 574 -46.29 92.22 6.67
C ASP A 574 -47.25 92.69 5.56
N LEU A 575 -47.75 91.78 4.72
CA LEU A 575 -48.70 92.09 3.65
C LEU A 575 -50.15 92.19 4.14
N ILE A 576 -50.52 91.42 5.18
CA ILE A 576 -51.85 91.52 5.79
C ILE A 576 -51.95 92.73 6.74
N GLY A 577 -50.83 93.21 7.30
CA GLY A 577 -50.80 94.45 8.09
C GLY A 577 -51.14 95.73 7.32
N ASN A 578 -51.02 95.73 5.98
CA ASN A 578 -51.08 96.95 5.16
C ASN A 578 -52.38 97.15 4.35
N ILE A 579 -53.40 96.28 4.48
CA ILE A 579 -54.70 96.51 3.84
C ILE A 579 -55.65 97.23 4.82
N LYS A 580 -55.53 98.55 4.92
CA LYS A 580 -56.61 99.40 5.47
C LYS A 580 -57.70 99.59 4.41
N ILE A 581 -58.78 98.82 4.51
CA ILE A 581 -60.03 99.07 3.80
C ILE A 581 -60.69 100.30 4.44
N GLY A 582 -60.85 101.38 3.67
CA GLY A 582 -61.48 102.61 4.13
C GLY A 582 -62.96 102.42 4.52
N LYS A 583 -63.37 103.08 5.60
CA LYS A 583 -64.75 103.53 5.84
C LYS A 583 -64.70 105.02 6.23
N LYS A 584 -65.71 105.74 5.73
CA LYS A 584 -65.98 107.17 5.79
C LYS A 584 -65.52 107.90 7.04
#